data_AF-G4YTJ1-F1
#
_entry.id   AF-G4YTJ1-F1
#
_cell.length_a   1.000
_cell.length_b   1.000
_cell.length_c   1.000
_cell.angle_alpha   90.00
_cell.angle_beta   90.00
_cell.angle_gamma   90.00
#
_symmetry.space_group_name_H-M   'P 1'
#
loop_
_entity.id
_entity.type
_entity.pdbx_description
1 polymer ?
#
loop_
_entity_poly.entity_id
_entity_poly.type
_entity_poly.pdbx_seq_one_letter_code
_entity_poly.pdbx_strand_id
1 'polypeptide(L)'
;MPPRSSRLRRFLLLTAAAVAVTLCVTAVSAKQHQKVSVDISAPEPDANGVTVPEFVATNEWQELLPGQGVPRGLHVRLNLETGKREAKLVDPNEEATEESMRSVVVDPNAKETTVTVSTDISGDIVPTEEDDDTLTVTDEVVSEDADDVTTDSSELTNTEEDEAPPAEPNWNHEKIYDVLQALPEPPKVEGMDIHEAHEKLSPAEFRKQIVTLWKKRQAELKEALESLQDDAKYLGKLLEQFKDAEQRGDTEGQLSVLEVLEWEVQDLDKTHVFNFIGGFGIIAEYLNSTNLPVRSHAAWVVGSAAKNYKDGQEWAIDAGVMPKLIDSLTLEIPSTEETAKDVLEVKKKAIYALSSIVRSNERGQRLFKLHNGPELLAGLFNDAHPTKLQLKVLLFVYDLLAEAAESKLRAGEQPEPNALMELEEVFQSAEWCERFSATFAPLLVHREVIELVDAMRHQLPTCQQVHQTSGVKTVVESLAKNFADDEELDNEEKKELALFFQDFLGRV
;
A
#
# COMPACT_ATOMS: atom_id res chain seq x y z
N MET A 1 -9.82 10.88 17.10
CA MET A 1 -11.11 10.14 17.13
C MET A 1 -12.15 11.03 16.44
N PRO A 2 -12.72 10.67 15.28
CA PRO A 2 -13.65 11.56 14.60
C PRO A 2 -14.99 11.64 15.35
N PRO A 3 -15.68 12.80 15.32
CA PRO A 3 -16.91 13.03 16.08
C PRO A 3 -18.04 12.09 15.61
N ARG A 4 -18.92 11.75 16.57
CA ARG A 4 -20.09 10.84 16.49
C ARG A 4 -20.93 11.06 15.21
N SER A 5 -21.06 12.30 14.78
CA SER A 5 -21.82 12.71 13.58
C SER A 5 -21.19 12.29 12.24
N SER A 6 -19.86 12.16 12.11
CA SER A 6 -19.24 11.91 10.80
C SER A 6 -19.41 10.48 10.29
N ARG A 7 -19.41 9.49 11.19
CA ARG A 7 -19.63 8.07 10.85
C ARG A 7 -21.11 7.77 10.70
N LEU A 8 -21.95 8.32 11.58
CA LEU A 8 -23.40 8.20 11.50
C LEU A 8 -23.93 8.82 10.20
N ARG A 9 -23.45 10.00 9.80
CA ARG A 9 -23.83 10.61 8.51
C ARG A 9 -23.36 9.83 7.30
N ARG A 10 -22.15 9.25 7.31
CA ARG A 10 -21.69 8.36 6.22
C ARG A 10 -22.53 7.09 6.13
N PHE A 11 -22.89 6.52 7.28
CA PHE A 11 -23.76 5.35 7.40
C PHE A 11 -25.19 5.64 6.90
N LEU A 12 -25.80 6.75 7.33
CA LEU A 12 -27.16 7.14 6.96
C LEU A 12 -27.27 7.56 5.47
N LEU A 13 -26.22 8.17 4.90
CA LEU A 13 -26.16 8.47 3.46
C LEU A 13 -26.13 7.20 2.59
N LEU A 14 -25.45 6.13 3.04
CA LEU A 14 -25.39 4.86 2.32
C LEU A 14 -26.72 4.08 2.42
N THR A 15 -27.38 4.12 3.57
CA THR A 15 -28.68 3.43 3.76
C THR A 15 -29.85 4.11 3.04
N ALA A 16 -29.86 5.44 2.94
CA ALA A 16 -30.88 6.18 2.19
C ALA A 16 -30.84 5.87 0.67
N ALA A 17 -29.65 5.68 0.10
CA ALA A 17 -29.49 5.30 -1.30
C ALA A 17 -30.07 3.90 -1.61
N ALA A 18 -29.96 2.95 -0.67
CA ALA A 18 -30.47 1.59 -0.83
C ALA A 18 -32.01 1.50 -0.76
N VAL A 19 -32.67 2.35 0.04
CA VAL A 19 -34.13 2.36 0.21
C VAL A 19 -34.85 3.02 -0.98
N ALA A 20 -34.23 4.00 -1.65
CA ALA A 20 -34.85 4.72 -2.76
C ALA A 20 -34.97 3.86 -4.05
N VAL A 21 -34.11 2.85 -4.23
CA VAL A 21 -34.06 2.05 -5.47
C VAL A 21 -35.02 0.86 -5.46
N THR A 22 -35.38 0.32 -4.29
CA THR A 22 -36.30 -0.82 -4.16
C THR A 22 -37.75 -0.50 -4.58
N LEU A 23 -38.09 0.79 -4.76
CA LEU A 23 -39.44 1.23 -5.15
C LEU A 23 -39.65 1.41 -6.66
N CYS A 24 -38.64 1.24 -7.52
CA CYS A 24 -38.73 1.66 -8.93
C CYS A 24 -38.59 0.57 -10.01
N VAL A 25 -38.55 -0.73 -9.71
CA VAL A 25 -38.47 -1.75 -10.78
C VAL A 25 -39.68 -2.68 -10.76
N THR A 26 -40.80 -2.21 -11.33
CA THR A 26 -41.79 -3.10 -11.95
C THR A 26 -42.10 -2.62 -13.37
N ALA A 27 -42.06 -3.58 -14.29
CA ALA A 27 -42.40 -3.52 -15.72
C ALA A 27 -41.35 -2.93 -16.67
N VAL A 28 -40.72 -3.78 -17.49
CA VAL A 28 -41.08 -3.98 -18.91
C VAL A 28 -40.37 -5.21 -19.51
N SER A 29 -41.04 -5.80 -20.49
CA SER A 29 -40.93 -7.13 -21.08
C SER A 29 -39.81 -7.33 -22.12
N ALA A 30 -39.29 -8.57 -22.09
CA ALA A 30 -38.53 -9.35 -23.07
C ALA A 30 -38.49 -8.94 -24.57
N LYS A 31 -37.29 -9.08 -25.18
CA LYS A 31 -37.11 -9.63 -26.54
C LYS A 31 -35.69 -10.15 -26.83
N GLN A 32 -35.64 -11.47 -27.06
CA GLN A 32 -34.82 -12.27 -28.00
C GLN A 32 -33.28 -12.14 -28.04
N HIS A 33 -32.63 -13.16 -27.46
CA HIS A 33 -31.29 -13.62 -27.82
C HIS A 33 -31.27 -14.32 -29.17
N GLN A 34 -30.35 -13.91 -30.05
CA GLN A 34 -29.88 -14.72 -31.16
C GLN A 34 -28.46 -15.20 -30.85
N LYS A 35 -28.32 -16.52 -30.76
CA LYS A 35 -27.11 -17.29 -30.46
C LYS A 35 -26.24 -17.36 -31.73
N VAL A 36 -24.98 -16.94 -31.65
CA VAL A 36 -23.93 -17.35 -32.61
C VAL A 36 -22.76 -17.87 -31.81
N SER A 37 -22.42 -19.12 -32.10
CA SER A 37 -21.30 -19.90 -31.56
C SER A 37 -20.29 -20.12 -32.69
N VAL A 38 -19.01 -19.77 -32.48
CA VAL A 38 -17.83 -20.35 -33.17
C VAL A 38 -16.65 -20.09 -32.23
N ASP A 39 -16.15 -21.08 -31.49
CA ASP A 39 -15.16 -22.11 -31.87
C ASP A 39 -13.78 -21.56 -32.24
N ILE A 40 -12.78 -22.14 -31.58
CA ILE A 40 -11.39 -21.69 -31.47
C ILE A 40 -10.67 -22.06 -32.77
N SER A 41 -10.09 -21.08 -33.46
CA SER A 41 -9.08 -21.35 -34.48
C SER A 41 -8.04 -20.22 -34.54
N ALA A 42 -6.82 -20.66 -34.85
CA ALA A 42 -5.55 -19.95 -34.82
C ALA A 42 -5.55 -18.53 -35.42
N PRO A 43 -4.64 -17.65 -34.96
CA PRO A 43 -4.53 -16.31 -35.52
C PRO A 43 -3.88 -16.37 -36.90
N GLU A 44 -4.60 -15.84 -37.90
CA GLU A 44 -4.02 -15.41 -39.17
C GLU A 44 -3.81 -13.88 -39.17
N PRO A 45 -2.93 -13.37 -40.05
CA PRO A 45 -2.01 -12.27 -39.75
C PRO A 45 -2.53 -10.90 -40.20
N ASP A 46 -2.13 -9.85 -39.48
CA ASP A 46 -2.42 -8.46 -39.85
C ASP A 46 -1.41 -7.88 -40.85
N ALA A 47 -1.97 -6.97 -41.66
CA ALA A 47 -1.43 -6.38 -42.86
C ALA A 47 -0.22 -5.44 -42.64
N ASN A 48 0.96 -6.04 -42.51
CA ASN A 48 2.23 -5.56 -43.03
C ASN A 48 3.19 -6.72 -42.84
N GLY A 49 3.46 -7.47 -43.91
CA GLY A 49 4.15 -8.77 -43.90
C GLY A 49 5.59 -8.76 -43.39
N VAL A 50 5.77 -8.50 -42.09
CA VAL A 50 6.99 -8.74 -41.33
C VAL A 50 6.56 -9.46 -40.05
N THR A 51 6.56 -10.79 -40.09
CA THR A 51 6.55 -11.58 -38.86
C THR A 51 7.84 -11.28 -38.13
N VAL A 52 7.78 -10.50 -37.05
CA VAL A 52 8.95 -10.23 -36.21
C VAL A 52 9.33 -11.57 -35.56
N PRO A 53 10.49 -12.16 -35.90
CA PRO A 53 10.87 -13.46 -35.36
C PRO A 53 11.10 -13.36 -33.84
N GLU A 54 10.82 -14.44 -33.13
CA GLU A 54 11.15 -14.55 -31.70
C GLU A 54 12.66 -14.35 -31.50
N PHE A 55 13.03 -13.57 -30.47
CA PHE A 55 14.43 -13.21 -30.21
C PHE A 55 15.22 -14.43 -29.71
N VAL A 56 16.20 -14.88 -30.50
CA VAL A 56 17.12 -15.97 -30.11
C VAL A 56 18.34 -15.36 -29.43
N ALA A 57 18.36 -15.43 -28.09
CA ALA A 57 19.43 -14.86 -27.29
C ALA A 57 20.78 -15.54 -27.50
N THR A 58 21.85 -14.74 -27.57
CA THR A 58 23.25 -15.21 -27.59
C THR A 58 24.05 -14.58 -26.46
N ASN A 59 25.32 -15.00 -26.30
CA ASN A 59 26.27 -14.44 -25.33
C ASN A 59 26.94 -13.12 -25.77
N GLU A 60 26.45 -12.49 -26.84
CA GLU A 60 26.85 -11.14 -27.26
C GLU A 60 25.60 -10.26 -27.39
N TRP A 61 25.78 -8.94 -27.29
CA TRP A 61 24.68 -7.96 -27.37
C TRP A 61 24.07 -7.92 -28.77
N GLN A 62 22.77 -8.15 -28.86
CA GLN A 62 22.03 -8.07 -30.12
C GLN A 62 20.91 -7.03 -30.05
N GLU A 63 20.73 -6.27 -31.12
CA GLU A 63 19.67 -5.28 -31.26
C GLU A 63 18.27 -5.92 -31.30
N LEU A 64 17.33 -5.33 -30.57
CA LEU A 64 15.92 -5.70 -30.54
C LEU A 64 15.12 -4.86 -31.54
N LEU A 65 14.31 -5.52 -32.37
CA LEU A 65 13.41 -4.83 -33.29
C LEU A 65 12.23 -4.19 -32.55
N PRO A 66 11.68 -3.06 -33.05
CA PRO A 66 10.51 -2.42 -32.45
C PRO A 66 9.31 -3.38 -32.39
N GLY A 67 8.83 -3.69 -31.19
CA GLY A 67 7.72 -4.62 -30.96
C GLY A 67 8.10 -6.10 -30.81
N GLN A 68 9.39 -6.44 -30.83
CA GLN A 68 9.88 -7.80 -30.59
C GLN A 68 9.76 -8.17 -29.10
N GLY A 69 9.10 -9.29 -28.80
CA GLY A 69 9.00 -9.81 -27.44
C GLY A 69 10.33 -10.37 -26.94
N VAL A 70 10.73 -10.01 -25.72
CA VAL A 70 11.97 -10.49 -25.08
C VAL A 70 11.62 -11.55 -24.04
N PRO A 71 12.14 -12.80 -24.15
CA PRO A 71 11.98 -13.82 -23.13
C PRO A 71 12.52 -13.37 -21.76
N ARG A 72 11.87 -13.81 -20.67
CA ARG A 72 12.29 -13.47 -19.29
C ARG A 72 13.67 -14.10 -19.00
N GLY A 73 14.55 -13.36 -18.33
CA GLY A 73 15.89 -13.83 -17.94
C GLY A 73 17.05 -13.39 -18.85
N LEU A 74 16.83 -12.38 -19.71
CA LEU A 74 17.86 -11.79 -20.57
C LEU A 74 18.30 -10.42 -20.04
N HIS A 75 19.58 -10.09 -20.22
CA HIS A 75 20.11 -8.77 -19.89
C HIS A 75 19.74 -7.80 -21.01
N VAL A 76 19.00 -6.71 -20.71
CA VAL A 76 18.50 -5.74 -21.70
C VAL A 76 19.05 -4.34 -21.41
N ARG A 77 19.62 -3.65 -22.40
CA ARG A 77 20.12 -2.27 -22.29
C ARG A 77 19.58 -1.37 -23.42
N LEU A 78 19.63 -0.05 -23.23
CA LEU A 78 19.35 0.95 -24.26
C LEU A 78 20.66 1.61 -24.68
N ASN A 79 21.06 1.43 -25.94
CA ASN A 79 22.25 2.07 -26.50
C ASN A 79 21.95 3.56 -26.75
N LEU A 80 22.63 4.45 -26.02
CA LEU A 80 22.34 5.89 -26.03
C LEU A 80 22.90 6.63 -27.26
N GLU A 81 23.84 6.04 -28.00
CA GLU A 81 24.32 6.60 -29.27
C GLU A 81 23.36 6.31 -30.42
N THR A 82 22.79 5.12 -30.44
CA THR A 82 21.95 4.65 -31.55
C THR A 82 20.46 4.70 -31.23
N GLY A 83 20.09 4.92 -29.96
CA GLY A 83 18.71 4.95 -29.46
C GLY A 83 18.02 3.58 -29.48
N LYS A 84 18.75 2.49 -29.69
CA LYS A 84 18.23 1.14 -29.92
C LYS A 84 18.35 0.27 -28.68
N ARG A 85 17.38 -0.62 -28.47
CA ARG A 85 17.37 -1.57 -27.34
C ARG A 85 18.17 -2.81 -27.74
N GLU A 86 19.01 -3.33 -26.86
CA GLU A 86 19.84 -4.52 -27.10
C GLU A 86 19.64 -5.55 -25.98
N ALA A 87 19.76 -6.84 -26.27
CA ALA A 87 19.68 -7.92 -25.28
C ALA A 87 20.75 -9.00 -25.45
N LYS A 88 21.16 -9.64 -24.34
CA LYS A 88 22.13 -10.76 -24.27
C LYS A 88 21.68 -11.82 -23.23
N LEU A 89 22.11 -13.07 -23.40
CA LEU A 89 21.94 -14.16 -22.42
C LEU A 89 22.83 -13.94 -21.17
N VAL A 90 22.28 -14.17 -19.98
CA VAL A 90 23.02 -14.11 -18.71
C VAL A 90 23.86 -15.38 -18.58
N ASP A 91 25.19 -15.26 -18.49
CA ASP A 91 26.08 -16.41 -18.27
C ASP A 91 26.13 -16.75 -16.76
N PRO A 92 25.77 -17.97 -16.34
CA PRO A 92 25.81 -18.37 -14.93
C PRO A 92 27.22 -18.63 -14.38
N ASN A 93 28.28 -18.57 -15.21
CA ASN A 93 29.67 -18.79 -14.81
C ASN A 93 30.55 -17.51 -14.83
N GLU A 94 29.99 -16.34 -15.14
CA GLU A 94 30.67 -15.07 -14.84
C GLU A 94 30.49 -14.80 -13.33
N GLU A 95 31.56 -15.00 -12.55
CA GLU A 95 31.59 -14.55 -11.15
C GLU A 95 31.28 -13.06 -11.13
N ALA A 96 30.33 -12.66 -10.27
CA ALA A 96 29.95 -11.28 -10.06
C ALA A 96 31.12 -10.50 -9.43
N THR A 97 32.11 -10.13 -10.23
CA THR A 97 33.25 -9.31 -9.82
C THR A 97 32.78 -7.89 -9.56
N GLU A 98 33.23 -7.31 -8.44
CA GLU A 98 32.85 -5.96 -8.01
C GLU A 98 33.18 -4.85 -9.02
N GLU A 99 34.04 -5.10 -10.01
CA GLU A 99 34.28 -4.18 -11.14
C GLU A 99 33.10 -4.09 -12.11
N SER A 100 32.22 -5.10 -12.19
CA SER A 100 31.00 -5.03 -12.99
C SER A 100 29.84 -4.32 -12.27
N MET A 101 30.01 -3.97 -10.98
CA MET A 101 29.00 -3.28 -10.17
C MET A 101 29.46 -1.95 -9.55
N ARG A 102 30.73 -1.55 -9.70
CA ARG A 102 31.19 -0.20 -9.33
C ARG A 102 32.52 0.15 -10.04
N SER A 103 32.47 1.04 -11.02
CA SER A 103 33.60 1.96 -11.26
C SER A 103 33.13 3.26 -11.92
N VAL A 104 33.51 4.37 -11.31
CA VAL A 104 33.63 5.68 -11.95
C VAL A 104 35.13 5.95 -11.98
N VAL A 105 35.76 5.75 -13.14
CA VAL A 105 37.07 6.32 -13.43
C VAL A 105 36.84 7.43 -14.44
N VAL A 106 37.17 8.66 -14.05
CA VAL A 106 37.23 9.80 -14.98
C VAL A 106 38.63 9.79 -15.59
N ASP A 107 38.76 9.21 -16.79
CA ASP A 107 39.91 9.47 -17.67
C ASP A 107 39.64 10.79 -18.42
N PRO A 108 40.52 11.79 -18.34
CA PRO A 108 40.31 13.10 -18.98
C PRO A 108 40.38 13.09 -20.53
N ASN A 109 40.47 11.94 -21.20
CA ASN A 109 40.53 11.90 -22.67
C ASN A 109 39.59 10.90 -23.39
N ALA A 110 38.55 10.38 -22.74
CA ALA A 110 37.56 9.49 -23.37
C ALA A 110 36.23 10.19 -23.70
N LYS A 111 35.76 10.03 -24.94
CA LYS A 111 34.38 10.38 -25.36
C LYS A 111 33.46 9.21 -25.01
N GLU A 112 32.77 9.27 -23.89
CA GLU A 112 31.49 8.57 -23.61
C GLU A 112 31.13 8.78 -22.12
N THR A 113 29.91 9.28 -21.86
CA THR A 113 29.39 9.45 -20.50
C THR A 113 28.11 8.64 -20.35
N THR A 114 28.20 7.52 -19.63
CA THR A 114 27.09 6.64 -19.26
C THR A 114 26.72 6.82 -17.78
N VAL A 115 25.42 6.92 -17.48
CA VAL A 115 24.88 6.85 -16.11
C VAL A 115 23.91 5.68 -16.06
N THR A 116 24.19 4.71 -15.19
CA THR A 116 23.36 3.54 -14.89
C THR A 116 22.82 3.65 -13.46
N VAL A 117 21.53 3.42 -13.27
CA VAL A 117 20.92 3.24 -11.93
C VAL A 117 20.40 1.82 -11.84
N SER A 118 20.95 1.04 -10.91
CA SER A 118 20.42 -0.25 -10.44
C SER A 118 20.58 -0.27 -8.92
N THR A 119 19.58 -0.83 -8.25
CA THR A 119 19.39 -0.79 -6.79
C THR A 119 19.67 -2.16 -6.20
N ASP A 120 20.60 -2.21 -5.25
CA ASP A 120 20.88 -3.38 -4.43
C ASP A 120 21.06 -2.96 -2.97
N ILE A 121 20.68 -3.90 -2.13
CA ILE A 121 20.36 -3.82 -0.71
C ILE A 121 21.63 -3.95 0.15
N SER A 122 21.70 -3.12 1.19
CA SER A 122 22.48 -3.23 2.44
C SER A 122 23.17 -1.91 2.72
N GLY A 123 22.50 -1.08 3.52
CA GLY A 123 23.07 0.16 4.01
C GLY A 123 24.10 -0.15 5.08
N ASP A 124 25.37 0.10 4.77
CA ASP A 124 26.35 0.62 5.73
C ASP A 124 27.59 1.14 4.99
N ILE A 125 28.10 2.30 5.41
CA ILE A 125 29.40 2.83 5.00
C ILE A 125 30.15 3.23 6.28
N VAL A 126 31.25 2.52 6.56
CA VAL A 126 32.29 2.91 7.52
C VAL A 126 33.36 3.71 6.75
N PRO A 127 33.85 4.86 7.25
CA PRO A 127 34.91 5.60 6.59
C PRO A 127 36.28 5.02 6.98
N THR A 128 37.15 4.75 6.00
CA THR A 128 38.56 4.46 6.25
C THR A 128 39.44 5.48 5.54
N GLU A 129 40.24 6.15 6.37
CA GLU A 129 41.44 6.91 6.04
C GLU A 129 42.43 5.99 5.29
N GLU A 130 43.07 6.52 4.24
CA GLU A 130 44.19 5.86 3.57
C GLU A 130 45.47 6.63 3.88
N ASP A 131 46.32 6.02 4.70
CA ASP A 131 47.76 6.23 4.74
C ASP A 131 48.45 4.93 4.31
N ASP A 132 49.51 5.10 3.53
CA ASP A 132 50.59 4.16 3.23
C ASP A 132 50.26 2.99 2.28
N ASP A 133 50.84 3.00 1.07
CA ASP A 133 51.98 2.10 0.90
C ASP A 133 52.94 2.50 -0.24
N THR A 134 54.19 2.50 0.19
CA THR A 134 55.45 2.55 -0.55
C THR A 134 55.58 1.64 -1.77
N LEU A 135 56.38 2.07 -2.76
CA LEU A 135 57.40 1.21 -3.39
C LEU A 135 58.51 2.04 -4.04
N THR A 136 59.74 1.59 -3.78
CA THR A 136 61.04 2.23 -3.99
C THR A 136 61.64 1.92 -5.36
N VAL A 137 62.63 2.72 -5.81
CA VAL A 137 64.00 2.26 -6.20
C VAL A 137 64.87 3.44 -6.74
N THR A 138 65.90 3.73 -5.91
CA THR A 138 67.30 4.15 -6.16
C THR A 138 67.71 5.48 -6.82
N ASP A 139 68.30 6.33 -5.97
CA ASP A 139 69.60 7.04 -6.07
C ASP A 139 70.21 7.37 -7.44
N GLU A 140 70.36 8.68 -7.70
CA GLU A 140 71.68 9.26 -8.06
C GLU A 140 71.71 10.78 -7.75
N VAL A 141 72.93 11.26 -7.50
CA VAL A 141 73.32 12.51 -6.83
C VAL A 141 73.61 13.62 -7.87
N VAL A 142 73.50 14.90 -7.48
CA VAL A 142 74.43 16.05 -7.79
C VAL A 142 73.76 17.41 -8.18
N SER A 143 74.10 18.42 -7.36
CA SER A 143 74.34 19.89 -7.55
C SER A 143 73.27 20.91 -8.01
N GLU A 144 72.99 21.86 -7.09
CA GLU A 144 73.30 23.32 -7.09
C GLU A 144 73.41 24.13 -8.41
N ASP A 145 72.64 25.24 -8.51
CA ASP A 145 73.02 26.65 -8.79
C ASP A 145 71.72 27.47 -9.12
N ALA A 146 71.29 28.51 -8.36
CA ALA A 146 71.69 29.94 -8.40
C ALA A 146 71.69 30.53 -9.84
N ASP A 147 71.14 31.69 -10.23
CA ASP A 147 70.65 32.94 -9.63
C ASP A 147 69.81 33.65 -10.73
N ASP A 148 68.89 34.56 -10.39
CA ASP A 148 68.99 36.00 -10.74
C ASP A 148 67.70 36.78 -10.44
N VAL A 149 67.91 37.98 -9.91
CA VAL A 149 66.97 38.95 -9.37
C VAL A 149 66.85 40.11 -10.35
N THR A 150 65.65 40.56 -10.71
CA THR A 150 65.42 42.00 -10.92
C THR A 150 64.02 42.43 -10.51
N THR A 151 64.02 43.31 -9.52
CA THR A 151 62.97 44.19 -9.00
C THR A 151 62.55 45.21 -10.06
N ASP A 152 61.24 45.40 -10.28
CA ASP A 152 60.70 46.74 -10.48
C ASP A 152 59.28 46.82 -9.91
N SER A 153 59.03 47.89 -9.16
CA SER A 153 57.80 48.16 -8.43
C SER A 153 57.00 49.18 -9.23
N SER A 154 55.78 48.84 -9.63
CA SER A 154 54.78 49.82 -10.03
C SER A 154 53.42 49.48 -9.42
N GLU A 155 52.95 50.44 -8.63
CA GLU A 155 51.71 50.52 -7.88
C GLU A 155 50.42 50.32 -8.70
N LEU A 156 49.45 49.68 -8.04
CA LEU A 156 47.99 49.88 -8.09
C LEU A 156 47.22 49.48 -9.37
N THR A 157 46.44 48.40 -9.28
CA THR A 157 44.96 48.43 -9.16
C THR A 157 44.42 47.03 -8.84
N ASN A 158 43.69 46.88 -7.73
CA ASN A 158 42.76 45.76 -7.54
C ASN A 158 41.59 45.96 -8.51
N THR A 159 41.39 45.03 -9.43
CA THR A 159 40.12 44.84 -10.14
C THR A 159 39.62 43.45 -9.80
N GLU A 160 38.46 43.43 -9.18
CA GLU A 160 37.62 42.26 -8.94
C GLU A 160 37.41 41.54 -10.28
N GLU A 161 37.93 40.32 -10.41
CA GLU A 161 37.55 39.43 -11.51
C GLU A 161 36.15 38.88 -11.19
N ASP A 162 35.16 39.49 -11.83
CA ASP A 162 33.80 38.96 -12.00
C ASP A 162 33.89 37.54 -12.57
N GLU A 163 33.79 36.51 -11.73
CA GLU A 163 33.50 35.15 -12.20
C GLU A 163 32.13 35.19 -12.88
N ALA A 164 32.14 35.05 -14.21
CA ALA A 164 30.92 34.93 -15.00
C ALA A 164 30.07 33.76 -14.46
N PRO A 165 28.75 33.94 -14.27
CA PRO A 165 27.89 32.88 -13.77
C PRO A 165 27.94 31.66 -14.72
N PRO A 166 27.88 30.43 -14.18
CA PRO A 166 27.98 29.22 -14.99
C PRO A 166 26.93 29.22 -16.10
N ALA A 167 27.35 28.92 -17.32
CA ALA A 167 26.49 28.93 -18.51
C ALA A 167 25.28 28.02 -18.30
N GLU A 168 24.07 28.55 -18.54
CA GLU A 168 22.84 27.77 -18.40
C GLU A 168 22.84 26.57 -19.37
N PRO A 169 22.45 25.37 -18.92
CA PRO A 169 22.41 24.18 -19.77
C PRO A 169 21.44 24.39 -20.93
N ASN A 170 21.73 23.75 -22.08
CA ASN A 170 20.88 23.85 -23.27
C ASN A 170 19.54 23.13 -23.04
N TRP A 171 18.52 23.88 -22.61
CA TRP A 171 17.19 23.35 -22.32
C TRP A 171 16.44 22.97 -23.61
N ASN A 172 16.00 21.72 -23.71
CA ASN A 172 15.04 21.31 -24.74
C ASN A 172 13.62 21.66 -24.28
N HIS A 173 13.19 22.88 -24.60
CA HIS A 173 11.91 23.45 -24.15
C HIS A 173 10.69 22.66 -24.65
N GLU A 174 10.77 22.01 -25.81
CA GLU A 174 9.68 21.16 -26.34
C GLU A 174 9.50 19.90 -25.50
N LYS A 175 10.59 19.20 -25.17
CA LYS A 175 10.54 18.04 -24.29
C LYS A 175 10.06 18.39 -22.88
N ILE A 176 10.49 19.55 -22.36
CA ILE A 176 10.04 20.04 -21.05
C ILE A 176 8.53 20.29 -21.08
N TYR A 177 8.04 20.93 -22.13
CA TYR A 177 6.60 21.13 -22.33
C TYR A 177 5.85 19.80 -22.43
N ASP A 178 6.37 18.85 -23.21
CA ASP A 178 5.76 17.52 -23.39
C ASP A 178 5.63 16.74 -22.07
N VAL A 179 6.67 16.78 -21.24
CA VAL A 179 6.63 16.13 -19.92
C VAL A 179 5.65 16.83 -19.00
N LEU A 180 5.62 18.17 -18.98
CA LEU A 180 4.75 18.93 -18.07
C LEU A 180 3.27 18.83 -18.45
N GLN A 181 2.93 18.73 -19.75
CA GLN A 181 1.55 18.53 -20.20
C GLN A 181 1.06 17.08 -19.97
N ALA A 182 1.96 16.10 -19.93
CA ALA A 182 1.62 14.70 -19.70
C ALA A 182 1.34 14.37 -18.22
N LEU A 183 1.55 15.32 -17.31
CA LEU A 183 1.27 15.12 -15.89
C LEU A 183 -0.24 14.98 -15.64
N PRO A 184 -0.68 14.11 -14.70
CA PRO A 184 -2.10 13.94 -14.36
C PRO A 184 -2.80 15.25 -13.97
N GLU A 185 -2.05 16.14 -13.29
CA GLU A 185 -2.45 17.52 -13.04
C GLU A 185 -1.39 18.46 -13.65
N PRO A 186 -1.64 18.99 -14.87
CA PRO A 186 -0.69 19.87 -15.53
C PRO A 186 -0.51 21.16 -14.72
N PRO A 187 0.74 21.63 -14.58
CA PRO A 187 1.04 22.78 -13.74
C PRO A 187 0.54 24.08 -14.37
N LYS A 188 0.11 25.02 -13.52
CA LYS A 188 -0.27 26.36 -13.95
C LYS A 188 0.97 27.24 -14.13
N VAL A 189 0.98 28.01 -15.21
CA VAL A 189 1.99 29.03 -15.48
C VAL A 189 1.35 30.39 -15.23
N GLU A 190 1.80 31.10 -14.19
CA GLU A 190 1.22 32.40 -13.74
C GLU A 190 -0.30 32.37 -13.50
N GLY A 191 -0.84 31.22 -13.09
CA GLY A 191 -2.27 31.03 -12.83
C GLY A 191 -3.10 30.66 -14.07
N MET A 192 -2.51 30.66 -15.27
CA MET A 192 -3.10 30.13 -16.50
C MET A 192 -2.73 28.65 -16.69
N ASP A 193 -3.56 27.92 -17.42
CA ASP A 193 -3.26 26.54 -17.82
C ASP A 193 -2.01 26.52 -18.74
N ILE A 194 -1.23 25.44 -18.71
CA ILE A 194 0.00 25.34 -19.50
C ILE A 194 -0.26 25.44 -21.02
N HIS A 195 -1.42 24.97 -21.50
CA HIS A 195 -1.82 25.12 -22.90
C HIS A 195 -2.21 26.57 -23.22
N GLU A 196 -2.96 27.21 -22.33
CA GLU A 196 -3.37 28.61 -22.46
C GLU A 196 -2.15 29.55 -22.43
N ALA A 197 -1.16 29.24 -21.60
CA ALA A 197 0.09 29.97 -21.51
C ALA A 197 0.94 29.81 -22.78
N HIS A 198 0.96 28.61 -23.39
CA HIS A 198 1.67 28.36 -24.64
C HIS A 198 1.08 29.14 -25.82
N GLU A 199 -0.24 29.35 -25.84
CA GLU A 199 -0.92 30.11 -26.90
C GLU A 199 -0.85 31.63 -26.71
N LYS A 200 -0.88 32.13 -25.46
CA LYS A 200 -1.00 33.57 -25.17
C LYS A 200 0.32 34.30 -24.95
N LEU A 201 1.35 33.62 -24.43
CA LEU A 201 2.65 34.25 -24.19
C LEU A 201 3.52 34.24 -25.44
N SER A 202 4.44 35.21 -25.52
CA SER A 202 5.45 35.14 -26.57
C SER A 202 6.34 33.90 -26.37
N PRO A 203 6.85 33.29 -27.46
CA PRO A 203 7.69 32.09 -27.34
C PRO A 203 8.91 32.27 -26.42
N ALA A 204 9.44 33.49 -26.28
CA ALA A 204 10.57 33.78 -25.41
C ALA A 204 10.18 33.85 -23.92
N GLU A 205 9.02 34.44 -23.61
CA GLU A 205 8.50 34.52 -22.23
C GLU A 205 8.04 33.16 -21.73
N PHE A 206 7.33 32.42 -22.58
CA PHE A 206 6.91 31.05 -22.29
C PHE A 206 8.11 30.14 -21.97
N ARG A 207 9.19 30.21 -22.78
CA ARG A 207 10.42 29.45 -22.53
C ARG A 207 11.08 29.78 -21.19
N LYS A 208 11.09 31.04 -20.77
CA LYS A 208 11.63 31.42 -19.45
C LYS A 208 10.78 30.89 -18.32
N GLN A 209 9.46 31.03 -18.42
CA GLN A 209 8.53 30.55 -17.41
C GLN A 209 8.56 29.01 -17.29
N ILE A 210 8.65 28.28 -18.42
CA ILE A 210 8.72 26.82 -18.40
C ILE A 210 10.00 26.30 -17.78
N VAL A 211 11.15 26.95 -18.03
CA VAL A 211 12.43 26.60 -17.38
C VAL A 211 12.38 26.90 -15.88
N THR A 212 11.73 27.99 -15.48
CA THR A 212 11.58 28.35 -14.06
C THR A 212 10.70 27.32 -13.33
N LEU A 213 9.58 26.96 -13.95
CA LEU A 213 8.68 25.92 -13.45
C LEU A 213 9.36 24.54 -13.40
N TRP A 214 10.13 24.20 -14.43
CA TRP A 214 10.91 22.98 -14.50
C TRP A 214 11.95 22.90 -13.37
N LYS A 215 12.75 23.97 -13.18
CA LYS A 215 13.73 24.06 -12.08
C LYS A 215 13.04 23.92 -10.72
N LYS A 216 11.90 24.58 -10.50
CA LYS A 216 11.10 24.45 -9.28
C LYS A 216 10.64 23.02 -9.04
N ARG A 217 10.10 22.35 -10.06
CA ARG A 217 9.65 20.95 -9.97
C ARG A 217 10.79 19.98 -9.74
N GLN A 218 11.95 20.19 -10.37
CA GLN A 218 13.15 19.41 -10.12
C GLN A 218 13.61 19.52 -8.66
N ALA A 219 13.54 20.73 -8.08
CA ALA A 219 13.85 20.93 -6.67
C ALA A 219 12.83 20.23 -5.75
N GLU A 220 11.53 20.37 -6.03
CA GLU A 220 10.46 19.69 -5.28
C GLU A 220 10.61 18.16 -5.34
N LEU A 221 10.93 17.60 -6.51
CA LEU A 221 11.17 16.16 -6.69
C LEU A 221 12.42 15.70 -5.93
N LYS A 222 13.49 16.49 -5.97
CA LYS A 222 14.73 16.17 -5.26
C LYS A 222 14.50 16.15 -3.74
N GLU A 223 13.82 17.16 -3.21
CA GLU A 223 13.45 17.23 -1.79
C GLU A 223 12.57 16.03 -1.37
N ALA A 224 11.59 15.67 -2.20
CA ALA A 224 10.75 14.49 -1.94
C ALA A 224 11.57 13.17 -1.95
N LEU A 225 12.51 13.02 -2.88
CA LEU A 225 13.39 11.85 -2.95
C LEU A 225 14.34 11.76 -1.74
N GLU A 226 14.91 12.88 -1.31
CA GLU A 226 15.77 12.96 -0.11
C GLU A 226 14.98 12.56 1.14
N SER A 227 13.75 13.07 1.29
CA SER A 227 12.87 12.70 2.40
C SER A 227 12.60 11.19 2.46
N LEU A 228 12.32 10.55 1.32
CA LEU A 228 12.08 9.11 1.27
C LEU A 228 13.33 8.29 1.61
N GLN A 229 14.51 8.78 1.24
CA GLN A 229 15.78 8.14 1.60
C GLN A 229 16.02 8.18 3.12
N ASP A 230 15.65 9.28 3.76
CA ASP A 230 15.76 9.42 5.21
C ASP A 230 14.77 8.52 5.95
N ASP A 231 13.54 8.39 5.45
CA ASP A 231 12.56 7.42 5.97
C ASP A 231 13.08 5.97 5.87
N ALA A 232 13.74 5.61 4.77
CA ALA A 232 14.31 4.27 4.60
C ALA A 232 15.40 3.97 5.63
N LYS A 233 16.30 4.93 5.88
CA LYS A 233 17.34 4.81 6.92
C LYS A 233 16.72 4.73 8.31
N TYR A 234 15.74 5.57 8.59
CA TYR A 234 15.08 5.62 9.89
C TYR A 234 14.33 4.31 10.20
N LEU A 235 13.50 3.82 9.28
CA LEU A 235 12.78 2.56 9.44
C LEU A 235 13.73 1.35 9.48
N GLY A 236 14.80 1.37 8.67
CA GLY A 236 15.86 0.37 8.72
C GLY A 236 16.51 0.29 10.11
N LYS A 237 16.85 1.44 10.70
CA LYS A 237 17.39 1.53 12.05
C LYS A 237 16.43 1.02 13.12
N LEU A 238 15.12 1.27 12.99
CA LEU A 238 14.13 0.70 13.91
C LEU A 238 14.14 -0.84 13.81
N LEU A 239 14.16 -1.40 12.61
CA LEU A 239 14.20 -2.87 12.43
C LEU A 239 15.50 -3.49 12.99
N GLU A 240 16.62 -2.81 12.86
CA GLU A 240 17.89 -3.21 13.48
C GLU A 240 17.79 -3.17 15.01
N GLN A 241 17.31 -2.06 15.59
CA GLN A 241 17.09 -1.94 17.04
C GLN A 241 16.15 -3.02 17.59
N PHE A 242 15.13 -3.38 16.83
CA PHE A 242 14.21 -4.48 17.17
C PHE A 242 14.93 -5.83 17.24
N LYS A 243 15.78 -6.14 16.25
CA LYS A 243 16.59 -7.38 16.23
C LYS A 243 17.66 -7.39 17.31
N ASP A 244 18.32 -6.26 17.56
CA ASP A 244 19.31 -6.12 18.64
C ASP A 244 18.68 -6.34 20.02
N ALA A 245 17.47 -5.80 20.23
CA ALA A 245 16.72 -6.02 21.46
C ALA A 245 16.38 -7.51 21.64
N GLU A 246 16.02 -8.22 20.56
CA GLU A 246 15.81 -9.68 20.60
C GLU A 246 17.08 -10.43 21.04
N GLN A 247 18.22 -10.12 20.42
CA GLN A 247 19.50 -10.78 20.69
C GLN A 247 19.95 -10.57 22.14
N ARG A 248 19.64 -9.40 22.72
CA ARG A 248 19.91 -9.09 24.13
C ARG A 248 18.88 -9.68 25.09
N GLY A 249 17.82 -10.30 24.61
CA GLY A 249 16.69 -10.77 25.44
C GLY A 249 15.87 -9.63 26.05
N ASP A 250 15.96 -8.43 25.49
CA ASP A 250 15.26 -7.22 25.94
C ASP A 250 13.87 -7.13 25.30
N THR A 251 12.91 -7.82 25.90
CA THR A 251 11.51 -7.80 25.44
C THR A 251 10.89 -6.41 25.52
N GLU A 252 11.21 -5.61 26.54
CA GLU A 252 10.63 -4.27 26.70
C GLU A 252 11.12 -3.34 25.57
N GLY A 253 12.41 -3.41 25.24
CA GLY A 253 12.97 -2.73 24.07
C GLY A 253 12.32 -3.18 22.75
N GLN A 254 12.11 -4.49 22.55
CA GLN A 254 11.40 -5.00 21.38
C GLN A 254 9.98 -4.43 21.26
N LEU A 255 9.22 -4.44 22.36
CA LEU A 255 7.85 -3.92 22.40
C LEU A 255 7.82 -2.43 22.10
N SER A 256 8.73 -1.65 22.68
CA SER A 256 8.82 -0.21 22.41
C SER A 256 9.08 0.07 20.93
N VAL A 257 9.97 -0.69 20.29
CA VAL A 257 10.22 -0.52 18.85
C VAL A 257 9.00 -0.91 18.01
N LEU A 258 8.30 -1.99 18.36
CA LEU A 258 7.07 -2.38 17.65
C LEU A 258 5.95 -1.34 17.78
N GLU A 259 5.83 -0.67 18.93
CA GLU A 259 4.90 0.45 19.11
C GLU A 259 5.26 1.64 18.22
N VAL A 260 6.55 1.97 18.10
CA VAL A 260 7.00 3.02 17.18
C VAL A 260 6.73 2.62 15.73
N LEU A 261 7.10 1.40 15.33
CA LEU A 261 6.84 0.89 13.99
C LEU A 261 5.35 0.93 13.66
N GLU A 262 4.48 0.58 14.61
CA GLU A 262 3.03 0.65 14.40
C GLU A 262 2.56 2.06 14.09
N TRP A 263 3.12 3.07 14.75
CA TRP A 263 2.82 4.47 14.49
C TRP A 263 3.32 4.90 13.11
N GLU A 264 4.55 4.53 12.74
CA GLU A 264 5.15 4.92 11.46
C GLU A 264 4.40 4.32 10.26
N VAL A 265 3.99 3.05 10.34
CA VAL A 265 3.25 2.38 9.26
C VAL A 265 1.78 2.83 9.15
N GLN A 266 1.33 3.83 9.92
CA GLN A 266 0.06 4.50 9.65
C GLN A 266 0.17 5.52 8.51
N ASP A 267 1.39 5.94 8.18
CA ASP A 267 1.70 6.76 7.01
C ASP A 267 1.90 5.86 5.78
N LEU A 268 1.20 6.17 4.69
CA LEU A 268 1.20 5.34 3.48
C LEU A 268 2.55 5.36 2.77
N ASP A 269 3.24 6.50 2.75
CA ASP A 269 4.55 6.63 2.10
C ASP A 269 5.60 5.83 2.88
N LYS A 270 5.58 5.94 4.20
CA LYS A 270 6.42 5.12 5.09
C LYS A 270 6.08 3.65 5.02
N THR A 271 4.81 3.28 4.81
CA THR A 271 4.42 1.88 4.60
C THR A 271 5.01 1.32 3.31
N HIS A 272 5.06 2.12 2.25
CA HIS A 272 5.72 1.73 1.01
C HIS A 272 7.22 1.52 1.22
N VAL A 273 7.89 2.44 1.93
CA VAL A 273 9.30 2.30 2.30
C VAL A 273 9.53 1.07 3.19
N PHE A 274 8.66 0.86 4.18
CA PHE A 274 8.68 -0.30 5.07
C PHE A 274 8.59 -1.62 4.29
N ASN A 275 7.74 -1.70 3.26
CA ASN A 275 7.71 -2.84 2.35
C ASN A 275 9.00 -2.96 1.53
N PHE A 276 9.49 -1.87 0.96
CA PHE A 276 10.70 -1.83 0.14
C PHE A 276 11.93 -2.37 0.87
N ILE A 277 12.09 -2.06 2.17
CA ILE A 277 13.18 -2.57 3.01
C ILE A 277 12.91 -3.97 3.60
N GLY A 278 11.84 -4.65 3.19
CA GLY A 278 11.50 -6.01 3.63
C GLY A 278 10.81 -6.09 5.00
N GLY A 279 10.30 -4.99 5.52
CA GLY A 279 9.68 -4.90 6.85
C GLY A 279 8.50 -5.85 7.07
N PHE A 280 7.63 -6.03 6.07
CA PHE A 280 6.52 -7.00 6.16
C PHE A 280 7.03 -8.43 6.37
N GLY A 281 8.07 -8.84 5.63
CA GLY A 281 8.69 -10.15 5.76
C GLY A 281 9.26 -10.37 7.15
N ILE A 282 10.00 -9.38 7.67
CA ILE A 282 10.59 -9.42 9.02
C ILE A 282 9.49 -9.56 10.07
N ILE A 283 8.49 -8.67 10.08
CA ILE A 283 7.44 -8.69 11.11
C ILE A 283 6.56 -9.96 11.01
N ALA A 284 6.36 -10.51 9.81
CA ALA A 284 5.63 -11.75 9.63
C ALA A 284 6.25 -12.95 10.37
N GLU A 285 7.57 -12.96 10.59
CA GLU A 285 8.27 -14.01 11.36
C GLU A 285 7.87 -14.00 12.85
N TYR A 286 7.43 -12.85 13.37
CA TYR A 286 7.07 -12.67 14.77
C TYR A 286 5.58 -12.94 15.05
N LEU A 287 4.76 -13.15 14.02
CA LEU A 287 3.34 -13.54 14.16
C LEU A 287 3.17 -14.96 14.75
N ASN A 288 4.22 -15.78 14.77
CA ASN A 288 4.27 -17.06 15.47
C ASN A 288 5.28 -17.08 16.63
N SER A 289 5.71 -15.91 17.12
CA SER A 289 6.66 -15.81 18.25
C SER A 289 6.09 -16.45 19.52
N THR A 290 6.91 -17.18 20.28
CA THR A 290 6.51 -17.75 21.58
C THR A 290 6.28 -16.66 22.65
N ASN A 291 6.83 -15.47 22.45
CA ASN A 291 6.56 -14.30 23.28
C ASN A 291 5.23 -13.66 22.84
N LEU A 292 4.18 -13.87 23.64
CA LEU A 292 2.81 -13.44 23.31
C LEU A 292 2.67 -11.91 23.18
N PRO A 293 3.24 -11.08 24.07
CA PRO A 293 3.31 -9.63 23.86
C PRO A 293 3.90 -9.25 22.50
N VAL A 294 5.06 -9.81 22.13
CA VAL A 294 5.71 -9.53 20.83
C VAL A 294 4.81 -9.97 19.68
N ARG A 295 4.21 -11.16 19.76
CA ARG A 295 3.28 -11.68 18.75
C ARG A 295 2.09 -10.75 18.54
N SER A 296 1.49 -10.25 19.61
CA SER A 296 0.34 -9.33 19.54
C SER A 296 0.71 -7.98 18.90
N HIS A 297 1.91 -7.45 19.20
CA HIS A 297 2.40 -6.19 18.63
C HIS A 297 2.77 -6.35 17.16
N ALA A 298 3.38 -7.47 16.77
CA ALA A 298 3.63 -7.80 15.36
C ALA A 298 2.32 -7.83 14.56
N ALA A 299 1.27 -8.47 15.09
CA ALA A 299 -0.06 -8.45 14.48
C ALA A 299 -0.65 -7.03 14.40
N TRP A 300 -0.38 -6.18 15.40
CA TRP A 300 -0.83 -4.80 15.39
C TRP A 300 -0.16 -3.98 14.28
N VAL A 301 1.16 -4.05 14.13
CA VAL A 301 1.92 -3.38 13.06
C VAL A 301 1.38 -3.79 11.69
N VAL A 302 1.28 -5.09 11.42
CA VAL A 302 0.73 -5.61 10.14
C VAL A 302 -0.69 -5.11 9.90
N GLY A 303 -1.54 -5.16 10.93
CA GLY A 303 -2.92 -4.71 10.82
C GLY A 303 -3.06 -3.20 10.56
N SER A 304 -2.13 -2.38 11.04
CA SER A 304 -2.12 -0.94 10.79
C SER A 304 -1.59 -0.61 9.40
N ALA A 305 -0.51 -1.26 8.96
CA ALA A 305 0.05 -1.11 7.61
C ALA A 305 -0.92 -1.53 6.49
N ALA A 306 -1.77 -2.53 6.74
CA ALA A 306 -2.76 -3.02 5.78
C ALA A 306 -4.11 -2.28 5.81
N LYS A 307 -4.34 -1.39 6.79
CA LYS A 307 -5.68 -0.87 7.06
C LYS A 307 -6.14 0.12 5.99
N ASN A 308 -7.21 -0.24 5.27
CA ASN A 308 -7.80 0.58 4.21
C ASN A 308 -6.79 0.95 3.10
N TYR A 309 -5.75 0.13 2.92
CA TYR A 309 -4.69 0.40 1.96
C TYR A 309 -4.39 -0.85 1.13
N LYS A 310 -4.85 -0.86 -0.12
CA LYS A 310 -4.82 -2.04 -0.99
C LYS A 310 -3.43 -2.64 -1.16
N ASP A 311 -2.42 -1.81 -1.42
CA ASP A 311 -1.06 -2.32 -1.63
C ASP A 311 -0.50 -2.91 -0.32
N GLY A 312 -0.72 -2.23 0.81
CA GLY A 312 -0.37 -2.77 2.14
C GLY A 312 -1.04 -4.10 2.46
N GLN A 313 -2.30 -4.31 2.03
CA GLN A 313 -2.98 -5.60 2.17
C GLN A 313 -2.32 -6.68 1.31
N GLU A 314 -2.00 -6.38 0.04
CA GLU A 314 -1.35 -7.33 -0.86
C GLU A 314 0.06 -7.69 -0.38
N TRP A 315 0.86 -6.71 0.05
CA TRP A 315 2.20 -6.96 0.59
C TRP A 315 2.17 -7.80 1.87
N ALA A 316 1.19 -7.55 2.75
CA ALA A 316 0.98 -8.39 3.92
C ALA A 316 0.63 -9.84 3.52
N ILE A 317 -0.25 -10.01 2.53
CA ILE A 317 -0.60 -11.34 1.99
C ILE A 317 0.63 -12.04 1.39
N ASP A 318 1.43 -11.33 0.60
CA ASP A 318 2.65 -11.86 -0.03
C ASP A 318 3.71 -12.26 1.02
N ALA A 319 3.76 -11.54 2.14
CA ALA A 319 4.60 -11.90 3.30
C ALA A 319 4.08 -13.11 4.10
N GLY A 320 2.96 -13.74 3.69
CA GLY A 320 2.47 -14.98 4.30
C GLY A 320 1.84 -14.79 5.69
N VAL A 321 1.30 -13.61 5.99
CA VAL A 321 0.74 -13.31 7.31
C VAL A 321 -0.58 -14.04 7.60
N MET A 322 -1.38 -14.34 6.57
CA MET A 322 -2.74 -14.90 6.72
C MET A 322 -2.79 -16.18 7.57
N PRO A 323 -2.07 -17.27 7.25
CA PRO A 323 -2.08 -18.48 8.08
C PRO A 323 -1.61 -18.23 9.51
N LYS A 324 -0.61 -17.39 9.73
CA LYS A 324 -0.06 -17.10 11.08
C LYS A 324 -1.06 -16.34 11.96
N LEU A 325 -1.83 -15.43 11.36
CA LEU A 325 -2.91 -14.71 12.04
C LEU A 325 -4.08 -15.64 12.38
N ILE A 326 -4.43 -16.54 11.46
CA ILE A 326 -5.44 -17.58 11.67
C ILE A 326 -5.01 -18.52 12.82
N ASP A 327 -3.77 -19.00 12.83
CA ASP A 327 -3.23 -19.85 13.90
C ASP A 327 -3.23 -19.13 15.26
N SER A 328 -3.07 -17.81 15.28
CA SER A 328 -3.17 -17.03 16.52
C SER A 328 -4.58 -17.07 17.14
N LEU A 329 -5.62 -17.29 16.33
CA LEU A 329 -6.99 -17.49 16.82
C LEU A 329 -7.19 -18.86 17.48
N THR A 330 -6.32 -19.84 17.26
CA THR A 330 -6.44 -21.19 17.83
C THR A 330 -5.75 -21.35 19.18
N LEU A 331 -5.00 -20.33 19.64
CA LEU A 331 -4.31 -20.37 20.94
C LEU A 331 -5.28 -20.69 22.09
N GLU A 332 -4.94 -21.69 22.89
CA GLU A 332 -5.72 -22.03 24.08
C GLU A 332 -5.54 -20.94 25.15
N ILE A 333 -6.61 -20.65 25.89
CA ILE A 333 -6.56 -19.71 27.02
C ILE A 333 -6.10 -20.49 28.26
N PRO A 334 -4.88 -20.21 28.77
CA PRO A 334 -4.36 -20.92 29.94
C PRO A 334 -5.06 -20.47 31.22
N SER A 335 -4.87 -21.24 32.31
CA SER A 335 -5.47 -20.93 33.61
C SER A 335 -4.80 -19.77 34.36
N THR A 336 -3.58 -19.38 33.99
CA THR A 336 -2.87 -18.25 34.60
C THR A 336 -3.42 -16.92 34.07
N GLU A 337 -3.74 -16.00 34.97
CA GLU A 337 -4.44 -14.75 34.62
C GLU A 337 -3.62 -13.88 33.67
N GLU A 338 -2.31 -13.74 33.91
CA GLU A 338 -1.40 -12.94 33.07
C GLU A 338 -1.30 -13.51 31.66
N THR A 339 -0.99 -14.80 31.53
CA THR A 339 -0.85 -15.44 30.22
C THR A 339 -2.19 -15.49 29.47
N ALA A 340 -3.31 -15.62 30.19
CA ALA A 340 -4.65 -15.54 29.59
C ALA A 340 -4.91 -14.15 28.99
N LYS A 341 -4.50 -13.07 29.68
CA LYS A 341 -4.60 -11.69 29.14
C LYS A 341 -3.77 -11.54 27.86
N ASP A 342 -2.55 -12.04 27.84
CA ASP A 342 -1.69 -11.95 26.65
C ASP A 342 -2.26 -12.74 25.47
N VAL A 343 -2.76 -13.96 25.70
CA VAL A 343 -3.43 -14.75 24.65
C VAL A 343 -4.65 -14.00 24.10
N LEU A 344 -5.46 -13.41 24.97
CA LEU A 344 -6.62 -12.62 24.55
C LEU A 344 -6.23 -11.38 23.75
N GLU A 345 -5.12 -10.71 24.11
CA GLU A 345 -4.61 -9.57 23.35
C GLU A 345 -4.05 -10.00 21.99
N VAL A 346 -3.36 -11.14 21.90
CA VAL A 346 -2.96 -11.76 20.62
C VAL A 346 -4.18 -11.99 19.73
N LYS A 347 -5.22 -12.67 20.24
CA LYS A 347 -6.46 -12.91 19.47
C LYS A 347 -7.10 -11.60 19.01
N LYS A 348 -7.16 -10.59 19.88
CA LYS A 348 -7.72 -9.28 19.57
C LYS A 348 -6.96 -8.56 18.45
N LYS A 349 -5.64 -8.58 18.48
CA LYS A 349 -4.79 -7.96 17.44
C LYS A 349 -4.79 -8.78 16.15
N ALA A 350 -4.87 -10.10 16.23
CA ALA A 350 -5.05 -10.97 15.07
C ALA A 350 -6.37 -10.68 14.34
N ILE A 351 -7.50 -10.55 15.06
CA ILE A 351 -8.79 -10.17 14.46
C ILE A 351 -8.70 -8.78 13.81
N TYR A 352 -8.02 -7.83 14.44
CA TYR A 352 -7.81 -6.50 13.85
C TYR A 352 -7.03 -6.59 12.53
N ALA A 353 -5.92 -7.33 12.51
CA ALA A 353 -5.10 -7.51 11.31
C ALA A 353 -5.84 -8.25 10.20
N LEU A 354 -6.53 -9.35 10.53
CA LEU A 354 -7.39 -10.08 9.58
C LEU A 354 -8.45 -9.16 9.00
N SER A 355 -9.15 -8.39 9.84
CA SER A 355 -10.14 -7.43 9.37
C SER A 355 -9.55 -6.36 8.45
N SER A 356 -8.34 -5.85 8.75
CA SER A 356 -7.64 -4.91 7.86
C SER A 356 -7.25 -5.51 6.51
N ILE A 357 -6.84 -6.78 6.48
CA ILE A 357 -6.38 -7.47 5.26
C ILE A 357 -7.55 -7.93 4.39
N VAL A 358 -8.65 -8.38 4.99
CA VAL A 358 -9.75 -9.07 4.28
C VAL A 358 -10.78 -8.08 3.71
N ARG A 359 -11.03 -6.95 4.38
CA ARG A 359 -12.02 -5.97 3.92
C ARG A 359 -11.57 -5.29 2.63
N SER A 360 -12.48 -5.16 1.67
CA SER A 360 -12.25 -4.55 0.36
C SER A 360 -11.10 -5.21 -0.43
N ASN A 361 -10.80 -6.48 -0.15
CA ASN A 361 -9.74 -7.23 -0.80
C ASN A 361 -10.20 -8.64 -1.17
N GLU A 362 -10.43 -8.86 -2.47
CA GLU A 362 -10.88 -10.14 -3.00
C GLU A 362 -9.89 -11.29 -2.72
N ARG A 363 -8.58 -11.04 -2.82
CA ARG A 363 -7.55 -12.04 -2.52
C ARG A 363 -7.54 -12.37 -1.03
N GLY A 364 -7.65 -11.35 -0.17
CA GLY A 364 -7.80 -11.49 1.27
C GLY A 364 -9.01 -12.33 1.66
N GLN A 365 -10.18 -12.07 1.05
CA GLN A 365 -11.41 -12.84 1.24
C GLN A 365 -11.27 -14.30 0.84
N ARG A 366 -10.69 -14.57 -0.34
CA ARG A 366 -10.41 -15.93 -0.81
C ARG A 366 -9.53 -16.70 0.15
N LEU A 367 -8.43 -16.08 0.61
CA LEU A 367 -7.50 -16.71 1.55
C LEU A 367 -8.11 -16.90 2.94
N PHE A 368 -8.86 -15.93 3.44
CA PHE A 368 -9.56 -16.03 4.71
C PHE A 368 -10.55 -17.21 4.73
N LYS A 369 -11.31 -17.40 3.64
CA LYS A 369 -12.17 -18.57 3.45
C LYS A 369 -11.35 -19.85 3.37
N LEU A 370 -10.29 -19.88 2.55
CA LEU A 370 -9.44 -21.05 2.36
C LEU A 370 -8.83 -21.56 3.67
N HIS A 371 -8.50 -20.66 4.59
CA HIS A 371 -7.95 -20.98 5.91
C HIS A 371 -9.02 -21.22 7.00
N ASN A 372 -10.29 -21.49 6.62
CA ASN A 372 -11.37 -21.81 7.55
C ASN A 372 -11.63 -20.67 8.57
N GLY A 373 -11.43 -19.44 8.11
CA GLY A 373 -11.54 -18.23 8.92
C GLY A 373 -12.90 -18.05 9.60
N PRO A 374 -14.04 -18.20 8.88
CA PRO A 374 -15.37 -18.10 9.49
C PRO A 374 -15.55 -19.07 10.67
N GLU A 375 -15.17 -20.33 10.52
CA GLU A 375 -15.32 -21.36 11.55
C GLU A 375 -14.47 -21.05 12.79
N LEU A 376 -13.26 -20.54 12.59
CA LEU A 376 -12.38 -20.12 13.69
C LEU A 376 -12.93 -18.90 14.44
N LEU A 377 -13.48 -17.92 13.72
CA LEU A 377 -14.19 -16.80 14.34
C LEU A 377 -15.43 -17.27 15.10
N ALA A 378 -16.18 -18.22 14.55
CA ALA A 378 -17.36 -18.80 15.18
C ALA A 378 -17.01 -19.52 16.51
N GLY A 379 -15.80 -20.07 16.61
CA GLY A 379 -15.26 -20.71 17.81
C GLY A 379 -14.96 -19.74 18.97
N LEU A 380 -14.92 -18.43 18.73
CA LEU A 380 -14.69 -17.41 19.77
C LEU A 380 -15.97 -17.02 20.54
N PHE A 381 -17.14 -17.49 20.13
CA PHE A 381 -18.42 -17.24 20.79
C PHE A 381 -18.70 -18.27 21.88
N ASN A 382 -17.97 -18.17 22.99
CA ASN A 382 -18.14 -18.99 24.19
C ASN A 382 -17.77 -18.20 25.46
N ASP A 383 -18.07 -18.78 26.62
CA ASP A 383 -17.86 -18.14 27.93
C ASP A 383 -16.38 -17.89 28.27
N ALA A 384 -15.44 -18.55 27.58
CA ALA A 384 -14.01 -18.33 27.80
C ALA A 384 -13.51 -17.01 27.17
N HIS A 385 -14.27 -16.42 26.24
CA HIS A 385 -13.88 -15.22 25.52
C HIS A 385 -14.72 -14.01 25.95
N PRO A 386 -14.10 -12.85 26.25
CA PRO A 386 -14.84 -11.66 26.66
C PRO A 386 -15.79 -11.14 25.57
N THR A 387 -16.94 -10.59 25.97
CA THR A 387 -17.93 -10.01 25.03
C THR A 387 -17.34 -8.91 24.14
N LYS A 388 -16.37 -8.13 24.63
CA LYS A 388 -15.67 -7.11 23.82
C LYS A 388 -14.90 -7.72 22.64
N LEU A 389 -14.36 -8.93 22.80
CA LEU A 389 -13.68 -9.65 21.73
C LEU A 389 -14.70 -10.19 20.72
N GLN A 390 -15.78 -10.79 21.20
CA GLN A 390 -16.90 -11.27 20.37
C GLN A 390 -17.51 -10.13 19.54
N LEU A 391 -17.68 -8.94 20.14
CA LEU A 391 -18.14 -7.74 19.42
C LEU A 391 -17.21 -7.38 18.24
N LYS A 392 -15.89 -7.47 18.41
CA LYS A 392 -14.94 -7.22 17.31
C LYS A 392 -15.12 -8.21 16.17
N VAL A 393 -15.43 -9.47 16.48
CA VAL A 393 -15.75 -10.49 15.48
C VAL A 393 -17.02 -10.11 14.73
N LEU A 394 -18.09 -9.75 15.45
CA LEU A 394 -19.36 -9.34 14.83
C LEU A 394 -19.20 -8.10 13.94
N LEU A 395 -18.37 -7.12 14.34
CA LEU A 395 -18.09 -5.94 13.52
C LEU A 395 -17.28 -6.27 12.28
N PHE A 396 -16.34 -7.21 12.36
CA PHE A 396 -15.65 -7.69 11.17
C PHE A 396 -16.61 -8.41 10.21
N VAL A 397 -17.52 -9.24 10.73
CA VAL A 397 -18.55 -9.90 9.91
C VAL A 397 -19.51 -8.89 9.30
N TYR A 398 -19.95 -7.89 10.07
CA TYR A 398 -20.76 -6.78 9.58
C TYR A 398 -20.10 -6.07 8.39
N ASP A 399 -18.80 -5.73 8.51
CA ASP A 399 -18.08 -5.06 7.43
C ASP A 399 -18.12 -5.88 6.12
N LEU A 400 -18.02 -7.21 6.21
CA LEU A 400 -18.10 -8.10 5.03
C LEU A 400 -19.52 -8.23 4.47
N LEU A 401 -20.53 -8.30 5.33
CA LEU A 401 -21.94 -8.31 4.91
C LEU A 401 -22.33 -7.00 4.20
N ALA A 402 -21.88 -5.87 4.74
CA ALA A 402 -22.09 -4.56 4.14
C ALA A 402 -21.36 -4.42 2.79
N GLU A 403 -20.11 -4.91 2.72
CA GLU A 403 -19.35 -4.94 1.46
C GLU A 403 -20.02 -5.81 0.40
N ALA A 404 -20.55 -6.97 0.78
CA ALA A 404 -21.29 -7.87 -0.11
C ALA A 404 -22.53 -7.19 -0.69
N ALA A 405 -23.30 -6.50 0.17
CA ALA A 405 -24.49 -5.76 -0.26
C ALA A 405 -24.15 -4.61 -1.21
N GLU A 406 -23.10 -3.84 -0.94
CA GLU A 406 -22.63 -2.78 -1.83
C GLU A 406 -22.15 -3.33 -3.17
N SER A 407 -21.44 -4.46 -3.15
CA SER A 407 -20.99 -5.15 -4.37
C SER A 407 -22.18 -5.57 -5.24
N LYS A 408 -23.23 -6.16 -4.65
CA LYS A 408 -24.47 -6.53 -5.36
C LYS A 408 -25.18 -5.33 -5.98
N LEU A 409 -25.23 -4.20 -5.29
CA LEU A 409 -25.82 -2.96 -5.82
C LEU A 409 -25.08 -2.44 -7.05
N ARG A 410 -23.76 -2.63 -7.11
CA ARG A 410 -22.92 -2.22 -8.25
C ARG A 410 -22.95 -3.22 -9.41
N ALA A 411 -23.10 -4.52 -9.13
CA ALA A 411 -22.93 -5.61 -10.09
C ALA A 411 -24.14 -5.90 -11.01
N GLY A 412 -25.33 -5.31 -10.77
CA GLY A 412 -26.51 -5.57 -11.60
C GLY A 412 -27.11 -6.99 -11.41
N GLU A 413 -27.85 -7.51 -12.40
CA GLU A 413 -28.74 -8.68 -12.24
C GLU A 413 -28.04 -10.05 -12.08
N GLN A 414 -26.71 -10.16 -12.23
CA GLN A 414 -25.96 -11.42 -12.08
C GLN A 414 -24.56 -11.16 -11.49
N PRO A 415 -24.39 -11.13 -10.15
CA PRO A 415 -23.06 -11.10 -9.55
C PRO A 415 -22.35 -12.44 -9.81
N GLU A 416 -21.15 -12.39 -10.38
CA GLU A 416 -20.29 -13.57 -10.51
C GLU A 416 -19.96 -14.13 -9.12
N PRO A 417 -19.97 -15.47 -8.94
CA PRO A 417 -19.58 -16.08 -7.68
C PRO A 417 -18.16 -15.69 -7.31
N ASN A 418 -18.00 -15.05 -6.16
CA ASN A 418 -16.70 -14.69 -5.61
C ASN A 418 -16.65 -15.04 -4.12
N ALA A 419 -15.46 -14.98 -3.52
CA ALA A 419 -15.30 -15.35 -2.13
C ALA A 419 -16.14 -14.48 -1.17
N LEU A 420 -16.43 -13.23 -1.52
CA LEU A 420 -17.27 -12.35 -0.71
C LEU A 420 -18.72 -12.86 -0.65
N MET A 421 -19.30 -13.27 -1.78
CA MET A 421 -20.65 -13.84 -1.83
C MET A 421 -20.72 -15.16 -1.05
N GLU A 422 -19.70 -16.00 -1.16
CA GLU A 422 -19.64 -17.26 -0.41
C GLU A 422 -19.48 -17.02 1.11
N LEU A 423 -18.72 -16.01 1.51
CA LEU A 423 -18.61 -15.59 2.91
C LEU A 423 -19.93 -15.02 3.43
N GLU A 424 -20.64 -14.24 2.62
CA GLU A 424 -21.97 -13.73 2.96
C GLU A 424 -22.95 -14.88 3.25
N GLU A 425 -22.98 -15.91 2.39
CA GLU A 425 -23.81 -17.10 2.62
C GLU A 425 -23.50 -17.79 3.95
N VAL A 426 -22.20 -17.92 4.29
CA VAL A 426 -21.78 -18.46 5.59
C VAL A 426 -22.28 -17.59 6.75
N PHE A 427 -22.13 -16.28 6.65
CA PHE A 427 -22.55 -15.34 7.70
C PHE A 427 -24.07 -15.13 7.77
N GLN A 428 -24.82 -15.63 6.79
CA GLN A 428 -26.29 -15.71 6.80
C GLN A 428 -26.82 -17.07 7.26
N SER A 429 -25.96 -18.00 7.67
CA SER A 429 -26.39 -19.27 8.27
C SER A 429 -27.11 -19.06 9.61
N ALA A 430 -27.96 -20.01 9.99
CA ALA A 430 -28.75 -19.94 11.21
C ALA A 430 -27.84 -19.78 12.45
N GLU A 431 -26.72 -20.49 12.48
CA GLU A 431 -25.73 -20.46 13.55
C GLU A 431 -25.08 -19.08 13.71
N TRP A 432 -24.79 -18.39 12.61
CA TRP A 432 -24.25 -17.02 12.66
C TRP A 432 -25.30 -16.01 13.09
N CYS A 433 -26.55 -16.19 12.67
CA CYS A 433 -27.66 -15.33 13.08
C CYS A 433 -28.01 -15.47 14.56
N GLU A 434 -27.88 -16.67 15.12
CA GLU A 434 -27.98 -16.91 16.56
C GLU A 434 -26.88 -16.17 17.33
N ARG A 435 -25.63 -16.18 16.83
CA ARG A 435 -24.51 -15.44 17.45
C ARG A 435 -24.77 -13.94 17.52
N PHE A 436 -25.19 -13.33 16.41
CA PHE A 436 -25.58 -11.92 16.40
C PHE A 436 -26.66 -11.65 17.44
N SER A 437 -27.72 -12.46 17.44
CA SER A 437 -28.86 -12.27 18.35
C SER A 437 -28.49 -12.45 19.83
N ALA A 438 -27.67 -13.45 20.16
CA ALA A 438 -27.27 -13.76 21.54
C ALA A 438 -26.32 -12.71 22.13
N THR A 439 -25.38 -12.20 21.33
CA THR A 439 -24.41 -11.19 21.77
C THR A 439 -25.00 -9.77 21.76
N PHE A 440 -26.09 -9.52 21.03
CA PHE A 440 -26.68 -8.19 20.87
C PHE A 440 -27.26 -7.62 22.18
N ALA A 441 -28.03 -8.41 22.95
CA ALA A 441 -28.75 -7.89 24.11
C ALA A 441 -27.85 -7.29 25.22
N PRO A 442 -26.70 -7.90 25.60
CA PRO A 442 -25.76 -7.30 26.55
C PRO A 442 -25.09 -6.00 26.07
N LEU A 443 -25.12 -5.71 24.76
CA LEU A 443 -24.32 -4.67 24.13
C LEU A 443 -25.04 -3.35 23.91
N LEU A 444 -26.27 -3.18 24.39
CA LEU A 444 -27.08 -1.96 24.23
C LEU A 444 -26.38 -0.63 24.62
N VAL A 445 -25.35 -0.69 25.46
CA VAL A 445 -24.60 0.49 25.93
C VAL A 445 -23.42 0.85 24.99
N HIS A 446 -23.14 0.00 24.00
CA HIS A 446 -22.04 0.20 23.08
C HIS A 446 -22.38 1.20 21.98
N ARG A 447 -21.35 1.87 21.45
CA ARG A 447 -21.53 2.84 20.37
C ARG A 447 -21.87 2.15 19.05
N GLU A 448 -21.49 0.89 18.92
CA GLU A 448 -21.53 0.10 17.69
C GLU A 448 -22.84 -0.70 17.50
N VAL A 449 -23.89 -0.40 18.28
CA VAL A 449 -25.15 -1.18 18.27
C VAL A 449 -25.92 -0.99 16.96
N ILE A 450 -25.79 0.16 16.31
CA ILE A 450 -26.43 0.44 15.01
C ILE A 450 -25.85 -0.48 13.94
N GLU A 451 -24.53 -0.63 13.90
CA GLU A 451 -23.82 -1.53 13.00
C GLU A 451 -24.27 -2.98 13.19
N LEU A 452 -24.53 -3.41 14.45
CA LEU A 452 -25.07 -4.74 14.70
C LEU A 452 -26.51 -4.92 14.20
N VAL A 453 -27.36 -3.91 14.34
CA VAL A 453 -28.73 -3.94 13.77
C VAL A 453 -28.66 -4.00 12.24
N ASP A 454 -27.77 -3.23 11.63
CA ASP A 454 -27.61 -3.25 10.18
C ASP A 454 -26.99 -4.56 9.69
N ALA A 455 -26.09 -5.18 10.45
CA ALA A 455 -25.63 -6.54 10.17
C ALA A 455 -26.78 -7.54 10.14
N MET A 456 -27.66 -7.51 11.15
CA MET A 456 -28.86 -8.36 11.17
C MET A 456 -29.82 -8.04 10.02
N ARG A 457 -29.88 -6.78 9.58
CA ARG A 457 -30.63 -6.38 8.38
C ARG A 457 -30.05 -6.98 7.10
N HIS A 458 -28.73 -7.04 6.98
CA HIS A 458 -28.03 -7.73 5.88
C HIS A 458 -28.18 -9.26 5.96
N GLN A 459 -28.56 -9.82 7.11
CA GLN A 459 -28.87 -11.25 7.26
C GLN A 459 -30.31 -11.62 6.84
N LEU A 460 -31.14 -10.63 6.49
CA LEU A 460 -32.52 -10.86 6.03
C LEU A 460 -32.59 -11.08 4.52
N PRO A 461 -33.51 -11.95 4.03
CA PRO A 461 -34.59 -12.61 4.79
C PRO A 461 -34.19 -13.92 5.48
N THR A 462 -33.00 -14.46 5.22
CA THR A 462 -32.57 -15.80 5.68
C THR A 462 -32.72 -15.99 7.19
N CYS A 463 -32.42 -14.95 7.97
CA CYS A 463 -32.39 -15.03 9.44
C CYS A 463 -33.63 -14.49 10.15
N GLN A 464 -34.71 -14.24 9.41
CA GLN A 464 -35.94 -13.66 9.93
C GLN A 464 -36.49 -14.43 11.15
N GLN A 465 -36.57 -15.76 11.05
CA GLN A 465 -37.12 -16.59 12.12
C GLN A 465 -36.25 -16.56 13.39
N VAL A 466 -34.92 -16.58 13.23
CA VAL A 466 -33.97 -16.57 14.36
C VAL A 466 -34.08 -15.25 15.13
N HIS A 467 -34.09 -14.12 14.42
CA HIS A 467 -34.22 -12.79 15.05
C HIS A 467 -35.59 -12.58 15.71
N GLN A 468 -36.65 -13.19 15.18
CA GLN A 468 -37.99 -13.18 15.78
C GLN A 468 -38.02 -13.90 17.13
N THR A 469 -37.39 -15.07 17.22
CA THR A 469 -37.45 -15.91 18.43
C THR A 469 -36.49 -15.48 19.54
N SER A 470 -35.46 -14.70 19.23
CA SER A 470 -34.38 -14.33 20.15
C SER A 470 -34.66 -13.09 21.01
N GLY A 471 -35.81 -12.42 20.82
CA GLY A 471 -36.17 -11.21 21.58
C GLY A 471 -35.45 -9.94 21.13
N VAL A 472 -34.68 -9.99 20.03
CA VAL A 472 -33.99 -8.83 19.44
C VAL A 472 -34.96 -7.70 19.12
N LYS A 473 -36.19 -8.02 18.70
CA LYS A 473 -37.25 -7.04 18.42
C LYS A 473 -37.47 -6.06 19.58
N THR A 474 -37.68 -6.59 20.80
CA THR A 474 -37.92 -5.77 21.99
C THR A 474 -36.71 -4.91 22.36
N VAL A 475 -35.50 -5.46 22.14
CA VAL A 475 -34.24 -4.75 22.37
C VAL A 475 -34.10 -3.57 21.39
N VAL A 476 -34.38 -3.78 20.11
CA VAL A 476 -34.34 -2.73 19.08
C VAL A 476 -35.44 -1.69 19.27
N GLU A 477 -36.64 -2.07 19.70
CA GLU A 477 -37.70 -1.11 20.07
C GLU A 477 -37.25 -0.17 21.20
N SER A 478 -36.60 -0.72 22.24
CA SER A 478 -36.04 0.10 23.33
C SER A 478 -34.93 1.02 22.81
N LEU A 479 -34.07 0.53 21.92
CA LEU A 479 -32.97 1.29 21.35
C LEU A 479 -33.49 2.45 20.49
N ALA A 480 -34.48 2.19 19.63
CA ALA A 480 -35.11 3.19 18.78
C ALA A 480 -35.72 4.32 19.62
N LYS A 481 -36.36 3.97 20.75
CA LYS A 481 -36.88 4.97 21.71
C LYS A 481 -35.76 5.80 22.32
N ASN A 482 -34.68 5.17 22.78
CA ASN A 482 -33.54 5.88 23.37
C ASN A 482 -32.92 6.89 22.39
N PHE A 483 -32.77 6.53 21.11
CA PHE A 483 -32.27 7.46 20.09
C PHE A 483 -33.26 8.58 19.75
N ALA A 484 -34.56 8.33 19.81
CA ALA A 484 -35.56 9.39 19.62
C ALA A 484 -35.50 10.45 20.73
N ASP A 485 -35.23 10.01 21.96
CA ASP A 485 -35.14 10.85 23.16
C ASP A 485 -33.75 11.51 23.34
N ASP A 486 -32.74 11.16 22.52
CA ASP A 486 -31.37 11.70 22.63
C ASP A 486 -31.30 13.18 22.24
N GLU A 487 -30.95 14.07 23.18
CA GLU A 487 -30.86 15.52 22.95
C GLU A 487 -29.64 15.93 22.10
N GLU A 488 -28.63 15.07 21.96
CA GLU A 488 -27.44 15.36 21.16
C GLU A 488 -27.68 15.24 19.64
N LEU A 489 -28.74 14.55 19.23
CA LEU A 489 -29.07 14.30 17.83
C LEU A 489 -29.98 15.38 17.25
N ASP A 490 -29.69 15.79 16.02
CA ASP A 490 -30.57 16.70 15.30
C ASP A 490 -31.85 16.00 14.78
N ASN A 491 -32.86 16.79 14.39
CA ASN A 491 -34.15 16.25 13.97
C ASN A 491 -34.07 15.40 12.70
N GLU A 492 -33.10 15.66 11.82
CA GLU A 492 -32.93 14.86 10.60
C GLU A 492 -32.29 13.52 10.95
N GLU A 493 -31.24 13.51 11.77
CA GLU A 493 -30.58 12.31 12.28
C GLU A 493 -31.57 11.40 13.02
N LYS A 494 -32.45 11.97 13.86
CA LYS A 494 -33.52 11.22 14.53
C LYS A 494 -34.49 10.57 13.55
N LYS A 495 -34.86 11.28 12.49
CA LYS A 495 -35.80 10.80 11.47
C LYS A 495 -35.18 9.67 10.64
N GLU A 496 -33.93 9.82 10.23
CA GLU A 496 -33.19 8.80 9.50
C GLU A 496 -33.04 7.52 10.35
N LEU A 497 -32.67 7.66 11.63
CA LEU A 497 -32.60 6.52 12.55
C LEU A 497 -33.96 5.87 12.79
N ALA A 498 -35.04 6.65 12.90
CA ALA A 498 -36.39 6.11 13.06
C ALA A 498 -36.79 5.26 11.84
N LEU A 499 -36.50 5.72 10.62
CA LEU A 499 -36.74 4.96 9.39
C LEU A 499 -35.90 3.68 9.36
N PHE A 500 -34.63 3.76 9.73
CA PHE A 500 -33.72 2.62 9.83
C PHE A 500 -34.25 1.53 10.77
N PHE A 501 -34.62 1.89 12.00
CA PHE A 501 -35.16 0.94 12.96
C PHE A 501 -36.54 0.42 12.54
N GLN A 502 -37.39 1.25 11.93
CA GLN A 502 -38.69 0.84 11.43
C GLN A 502 -38.58 -0.19 10.31
N ASP A 503 -37.62 -0.04 9.38
CA ASP A 503 -37.37 -1.02 8.32
C ASP A 503 -36.96 -2.37 8.91
N PHE A 504 -36.06 -2.40 9.88
CA PHE A 504 -35.65 -3.64 10.55
C PHE A 504 -36.81 -4.28 11.33
N LEU A 505 -37.52 -3.52 12.17
CA LEU A 505 -38.65 -4.00 12.98
C LEU A 505 -39.86 -4.44 12.14
N GLY A 506 -40.01 -3.92 10.92
CA GLY A 506 -41.04 -4.35 9.99
C GLY A 506 -40.78 -5.73 9.39
N ARG A 507 -39.51 -6.17 9.37
CA ARG A 507 -39.09 -7.47 8.84
C ARG A 507 -38.92 -8.53 9.93
N VAL A 508 -38.67 -8.13 11.18
CA VAL A 508 -38.49 -9.03 12.33
C VAL A 508 -39.72 -9.03 13.23
#